data_AF-A0A965Z5P2-F1
#
_entry.id   AF-A0A965Z5P2-F1
#
_cell.length_a   1.000
_cell.length_b   1.000
_cell.length_c   1.000
_cell.angle_alpha   90.00
_cell.angle_beta   90.00
_cell.angle_gamma   90.00
#
_symmetry.space_group_name_H-M   'P 1'
#
loop_
_entity.id
_entity.type
_entity.pdbx_description
1 polymer ?
#
loop_
_entity_poly.entity_id
_entity_poly.type
_entity_poly.pdbx_seq_one_letter_code
_entity_poly.pdbx_strand_id
1 'polypeptide(L)'
;MEIFEQSQAKERRLTKAALEQIEAELTPLAAQPTEKTLRACLPADSLRIGDPALELRNSFQPGLYDAYVWINPGEPGMVYLKAYEATQGTPLSANRLKESSNEWVGWSENPEELFLSNTHFSIYEGDWGKPYAARFEVWFVPDSGAPERKLLEKVFKIEGWQR
;
A
#
# COMPACT_ATOMS: atom_id res chain seq x y z
N MET A 1 -12.53 -6.64 -11.98
CA MET A 1 -11.31 -6.34 -12.76
C MET A 1 -11.59 -6.68 -14.22
N GLU A 2 -11.76 -5.69 -15.08
CA GLU A 2 -11.97 -5.93 -16.52
C GLU A 2 -10.67 -5.74 -17.28
N ILE A 3 -10.10 -6.82 -17.82
CA ILE A 3 -8.97 -6.76 -18.74
C ILE A 3 -9.53 -6.45 -20.13
N PHE A 4 -9.23 -5.26 -20.66
CA PHE A 4 -9.65 -4.85 -21.99
C PHE A 4 -8.76 -5.48 -23.06
N GLU A 5 -9.22 -6.57 -23.64
CA GLU A 5 -8.61 -7.16 -24.84
C GLU A 5 -8.94 -6.25 -26.04
N GLN A 6 -7.93 -5.69 -26.72
CA GLN A 6 -8.11 -4.98 -28.01
C GLN A 6 -8.38 -5.97 -29.15
N SER A 7 -9.36 -6.85 -28.95
CA SER A 7 -9.77 -7.88 -29.88
C SER A 7 -11.07 -7.44 -30.57
N GLN A 8 -11.12 -7.57 -31.90
CA GLN A 8 -12.35 -7.41 -32.67
C GLN A 8 -13.29 -8.63 -32.57
N ALA A 9 -12.86 -9.69 -31.88
CA ALA A 9 -13.70 -10.87 -31.65
C ALA A 9 -14.76 -10.57 -30.57
N LYS A 10 -15.99 -11.07 -30.80
CA LYS A 10 -17.12 -10.93 -29.88
C LYS A 10 -16.88 -11.58 -28.51
N GLU A 11 -15.87 -12.44 -28.41
CA GLU A 11 -15.48 -13.17 -27.21
C GLU A 11 -14.13 -12.67 -26.71
N ARG A 12 -14.08 -12.26 -25.42
CA ARG A 12 -12.86 -11.85 -24.72
C ARG A 12 -12.17 -13.07 -24.12
N ARG A 13 -11.36 -13.77 -24.92
CA ARG A 13 -10.74 -15.05 -24.55
C ARG A 13 -9.74 -14.89 -23.41
N LEU A 14 -8.98 -13.78 -23.39
CA LEU A 14 -8.03 -13.51 -22.31
C LEU A 14 -8.74 -13.22 -20.98
N THR A 15 -9.85 -12.48 -21.02
CA THR A 15 -10.65 -12.25 -19.81
C THR A 15 -11.20 -13.55 -19.24
N LYS A 16 -11.71 -14.45 -20.09
CA LYS A 16 -12.21 -15.76 -19.65
C LYS A 16 -11.09 -16.61 -19.03
N ALA A 17 -9.96 -16.73 -19.70
CA ALA A 17 -8.82 -17.49 -19.19
C ALA A 17 -8.32 -16.95 -17.85
N ALA A 18 -8.26 -15.62 -17.68
CA ALA A 18 -7.87 -14.99 -16.42
C ALA A 18 -8.89 -15.27 -15.29
N LEU A 19 -10.20 -15.23 -15.60
CA LEU A 19 -11.24 -15.56 -14.63
C LEU A 19 -11.17 -17.04 -14.22
N GLU A 20 -11.03 -17.96 -15.18
CA GLU A 20 -10.88 -19.39 -14.91
C GLU A 20 -9.66 -19.67 -14.04
N GLN A 21 -8.55 -18.95 -14.28
CA GLN A 21 -7.36 -19.06 -13.43
C GLN A 21 -7.62 -18.57 -12.00
N ILE A 22 -8.22 -17.38 -11.84
CA ILE A 22 -8.56 -16.83 -10.52
C ILE A 22 -9.52 -17.76 -9.77
N GLU A 23 -10.54 -18.27 -10.46
CA GLU A 23 -11.49 -19.23 -9.88
C GLU A 23 -10.78 -20.50 -9.43
N ALA A 24 -9.88 -21.05 -10.24
CA ALA A 24 -9.10 -22.24 -9.89
C ALA A 24 -8.20 -22.00 -8.67
N GLU A 25 -7.52 -20.85 -8.59
CA GLU A 25 -6.65 -20.47 -7.46
C GLU A 25 -7.45 -20.27 -6.15
N LEU A 26 -8.66 -19.71 -6.24
CA LEU A 26 -9.50 -19.42 -5.08
C LEU A 26 -10.45 -20.55 -4.69
N THR A 27 -10.65 -21.56 -5.54
CA THR A 27 -11.54 -22.71 -5.27
C THR A 27 -11.24 -23.42 -3.94
N PRO A 28 -9.96 -23.70 -3.57
CA PRO A 28 -9.66 -24.31 -2.28
C PRO A 28 -10.13 -23.43 -1.12
N LEU A 29 -9.90 -22.11 -1.20
CA LEU A 29 -10.28 -21.15 -0.18
C LEU A 29 -11.81 -21.05 -0.03
N ALA A 30 -12.55 -21.07 -1.13
CA ALA A 30 -14.01 -21.07 -1.11
C ALA A 30 -14.60 -22.35 -0.49
N ALA A 31 -13.98 -23.52 -0.74
CA ALA A 31 -14.43 -24.80 -0.19
C ALA A 31 -14.11 -24.94 1.31
N GLN A 32 -12.96 -24.42 1.75
CA GLN A 32 -12.49 -24.51 3.13
C GLN A 32 -11.83 -23.18 3.55
N PRO A 33 -12.61 -22.19 4.02
CA PRO A 33 -12.11 -20.87 4.40
C PRO A 33 -11.42 -20.91 5.77
N THR A 34 -10.34 -21.67 5.86
CA THR A 34 -9.49 -21.78 7.07
C THR A 34 -8.20 -21.00 6.86
N GLU A 35 -7.54 -20.59 7.95
CA GLU A 35 -6.24 -19.92 7.90
C GLU A 35 -5.20 -20.76 7.13
N LYS A 36 -5.20 -22.08 7.33
CA LYS A 36 -4.31 -22.99 6.62
C LYS A 36 -4.51 -22.91 5.10
N THR A 37 -5.76 -22.88 4.65
CA THR A 37 -6.09 -22.79 3.22
C THR A 37 -5.74 -21.41 2.67
N LEU A 38 -6.05 -20.33 3.41
CA LEU A 38 -5.66 -18.96 3.05
C LEU A 38 -4.15 -18.87 2.83
N ARG A 39 -3.36 -19.35 3.79
CA ARG A 39 -1.89 -19.37 3.70
C ARG A 39 -1.37 -20.19 2.53
N ALA A 40 -2.04 -21.29 2.18
CA ALA A 40 -1.68 -22.09 1.01
C ALA A 40 -2.01 -21.41 -0.33
N CYS A 41 -2.96 -20.47 -0.35
CA CYS A 41 -3.33 -19.68 -1.52
C CYS A 41 -2.52 -18.37 -1.66
N LEU A 42 -1.76 -17.97 -0.64
CA LEU A 42 -0.93 -16.76 -0.74
C LEU A 42 0.19 -16.98 -1.77
N PRO A 43 0.40 -16.02 -2.70
CA PRO A 43 1.56 -16.04 -3.56
C PRO A 43 2.86 -16.10 -2.76
N ALA A 44 3.90 -16.70 -3.33
CA ALA A 44 5.24 -16.65 -2.76
C ALA A 44 5.64 -15.19 -2.47
N ASP A 45 6.36 -14.98 -1.36
CA ASP A 45 6.83 -13.66 -0.89
C ASP A 45 5.74 -12.63 -0.54
N SER A 46 4.45 -13.02 -0.49
CA SER A 46 3.38 -12.13 0.00
C SER A 46 3.49 -11.81 1.49
N LEU A 47 4.27 -12.61 2.22
CA LEU A 47 4.48 -12.50 3.65
C LEU A 47 5.98 -12.36 3.91
N ARG A 48 6.34 -11.30 4.62
CA ARG A 48 7.71 -11.05 5.08
C ARG A 48 7.78 -11.29 6.58
N ILE A 49 8.89 -11.85 7.06
CA ILE A 49 9.18 -11.96 8.49
C ILE A 49 10.17 -10.85 8.90
N GLY A 50 9.88 -10.17 10.00
CA GLY A 50 10.83 -9.25 10.64
C GLY A 50 10.17 -7.99 11.21
N ASP A 51 10.95 -6.91 11.27
CA ASP A 51 10.49 -5.63 11.81
C ASP A 51 9.72 -4.78 10.77
N PRO A 52 8.69 -4.04 11.20
CA PRO A 52 8.01 -3.06 10.38
C PRO A 52 8.96 -2.10 9.66
N ALA A 53 8.66 -1.83 8.39
CA ALA A 53 9.51 -0.98 7.56
C ALA A 53 8.70 -0.04 6.69
N LEU A 54 9.22 1.19 6.54
CA LEU A 54 8.81 2.14 5.53
C LEU A 54 10.04 2.51 4.68
N GLU A 55 9.90 2.26 3.39
CA GLU A 55 10.83 2.67 2.35
C GLU A 55 10.14 3.67 1.43
N LEU A 56 10.86 4.73 1.06
CA LEU A 56 10.42 5.72 0.10
C LEU A 56 11.42 5.71 -1.06
N ARG A 57 10.93 5.53 -2.28
CA ARG A 57 11.75 5.52 -3.50
C ARG A 57 11.34 6.68 -4.39
N ASN A 58 12.32 7.32 -5.00
CA ASN A 58 12.05 8.32 -6.04
C ASN A 58 11.46 7.62 -7.25
N SER A 59 10.43 8.24 -7.82
CA SER A 59 9.92 7.84 -9.12
C SER A 59 10.60 8.63 -10.25
N PHE A 60 9.99 8.68 -11.43
CA PHE A 60 10.59 9.25 -12.63
C PHE A 60 10.70 10.80 -12.65
N GLN A 61 10.10 11.50 -11.69
CA GLN A 61 10.19 12.96 -11.52
C GLN A 61 10.37 13.33 -10.05
N PRO A 62 11.10 14.42 -9.73
CA PRO A 62 11.17 14.92 -8.36
C PRO A 62 9.79 15.28 -7.82
N GLY A 63 9.54 14.94 -6.57
CA GLY A 63 8.21 15.07 -5.94
C GLY A 63 7.26 13.92 -6.20
N LEU A 64 7.60 12.95 -7.07
CA LEU A 64 6.88 11.69 -7.21
C LEU A 64 7.62 10.57 -6.47
N TYR A 65 6.88 9.79 -5.69
CA TYR A 65 7.43 8.74 -4.87
C TYR A 65 6.61 7.46 -4.92
N ASP A 66 7.31 6.35 -4.71
CA ASP A 66 6.72 5.06 -4.39
C ASP A 66 7.04 4.73 -2.93
N ALA A 67 6.02 4.54 -2.11
CA ALA A 67 6.15 4.04 -0.75
C ALA A 67 5.93 2.52 -0.72
N TYR A 68 6.81 1.85 0.02
CA TYR A 68 6.69 0.43 0.35
C TYR A 68 6.64 0.32 1.86
N VAL A 69 5.52 -0.17 2.37
CA VAL A 69 5.25 -0.33 3.80
C VAL A 69 5.08 -1.81 4.08
N TRP A 70 5.93 -2.37 4.94
CA TRP A 70 5.74 -3.71 5.48
C TRP A 70 5.28 -3.58 6.91
N ILE A 71 4.05 -4.02 7.19
CA ILE A 71 3.41 -3.81 8.50
C ILE A 71 2.46 -4.94 8.85
N ASN A 72 2.20 -5.10 10.15
CA ASN A 72 1.08 -5.88 10.67
C ASN A 72 0.30 -5.05 11.68
N PRO A 73 -0.93 -4.62 11.36
CA PRO A 73 -1.74 -3.87 12.31
C PRO A 73 -2.32 -4.74 13.43
N GLY A 74 -2.28 -6.08 13.29
CA GLY A 74 -2.82 -7.06 14.24
C GLY A 74 -4.34 -7.26 14.17
N GLU A 75 -5.05 -6.50 13.33
CA GLU A 75 -6.50 -6.57 13.12
C GLU A 75 -6.85 -6.06 11.71
N PRO A 76 -8.03 -6.38 11.15
CA PRO A 76 -8.42 -5.89 9.81
C PRO A 76 -8.63 -4.38 9.79
N GLY A 77 -8.21 -3.76 8.69
CA GLY A 77 -8.42 -2.34 8.45
C GLY A 77 -7.57 -1.79 7.31
N MET A 78 -7.45 -0.47 7.31
CA MET A 78 -6.82 0.28 6.23
C MET A 78 -5.63 1.09 6.75
N VAL A 79 -4.54 1.14 5.98
CA VAL A 79 -3.40 2.03 6.25
C VAL A 79 -3.41 3.21 5.31
N TYR A 80 -2.81 4.32 5.73
CA TYR A 80 -2.54 5.48 4.87
C TYR A 80 -1.35 6.28 5.38
N LEU A 81 -0.83 7.19 4.56
CA LEU A 81 0.31 8.04 4.88
C LEU A 81 -0.12 9.44 5.32
N LYS A 82 0.59 9.99 6.31
CA LYS A 82 0.68 11.44 6.56
C LYS A 82 2.12 11.89 6.37
N ALA A 83 2.32 13.11 5.88
CA ALA A 83 3.65 13.69 5.69
C ALA A 83 3.69 15.10 6.25
N TYR A 84 4.83 15.44 6.85
CA TYR A 84 5.06 16.74 7.49
C TYR A 84 6.47 17.21 7.16
N GLU A 85 6.64 18.51 6.89
CA GLU A 85 7.97 19.13 6.92
C GLU A 85 8.57 18.94 8.32
N ALA A 86 9.83 18.49 8.39
CA ALA A 86 10.39 17.94 9.61
C ALA A 86 10.63 18.98 10.73
N THR A 87 10.81 20.26 10.40
CA THR A 87 11.18 21.28 11.38
C THR A 87 9.97 22.00 12.01
N GLN A 88 8.99 22.37 11.20
CA GLN A 88 7.80 23.12 11.61
C GLN A 88 6.57 22.21 11.76
N GLY A 89 6.63 20.97 11.27
CA GLY A 89 5.48 20.07 11.28
C GLY A 89 4.38 20.50 10.32
N THR A 90 4.72 21.29 9.29
CA THR A 90 3.77 21.74 8.27
C THR A 90 3.27 20.52 7.48
N PRO A 91 1.95 20.24 7.43
CA PRO A 91 1.43 19.11 6.66
C PRO A 91 1.73 19.25 5.17
N LEU A 92 2.11 18.14 4.53
CA LEU A 92 2.45 18.09 3.11
C LEU A 92 1.37 17.31 2.37
N SER A 93 0.72 17.95 1.39
CA SER A 93 -0.25 17.32 0.49
C SER A 93 -1.34 16.53 1.22
N ALA A 94 -1.72 16.95 2.43
CA ALA A 94 -2.41 16.13 3.44
C ALA A 94 -3.64 15.35 2.92
N ASN A 95 -4.57 16.05 2.24
CA ASN A 95 -5.77 15.41 1.71
C ASN A 95 -5.43 14.43 0.57
N ARG A 96 -4.60 14.86 -0.38
CA ARG A 96 -4.21 14.05 -1.55
C ARG A 96 -3.39 12.84 -1.16
N LEU A 97 -2.49 12.98 -0.19
CA LEU A 97 -1.67 11.88 0.29
C LEU A 97 -2.56 10.82 0.95
N LYS A 98 -3.48 11.22 1.83
CA LYS A 98 -4.45 10.28 2.42
C LYS A 98 -5.30 9.58 1.35
N GLU A 99 -5.79 10.32 0.36
CA GLU A 99 -6.62 9.77 -0.73
C GLU A 99 -5.85 8.83 -1.66
N SER A 100 -4.57 9.08 -1.92
CA SER A 100 -3.74 8.27 -2.83
C SER A 100 -3.06 7.08 -2.15
N SER A 101 -2.83 7.15 -0.84
CA SER A 101 -2.11 6.12 -0.08
C SER A 101 -2.99 5.19 0.74
N ASN A 102 -4.31 5.39 0.76
CA ASN A 102 -5.18 4.51 1.52
C ASN A 102 -5.30 3.13 0.86
N GLU A 103 -5.07 2.08 1.64
CA GLU A 103 -5.10 0.69 1.16
C GLU A 103 -5.49 -0.26 2.31
N TRP A 104 -6.35 -1.24 2.04
CA TRP A 104 -6.57 -2.35 2.97
C TRP A 104 -5.32 -3.22 3.01
N VAL A 105 -4.82 -3.48 4.21
CA VAL A 105 -3.60 -4.26 4.40
C VAL A 105 -3.93 -5.60 5.06
N GLY A 106 -3.14 -6.62 4.76
CA GLY A 106 -3.20 -7.88 5.49
C GLY A 106 -2.86 -7.72 6.97
N TRP A 107 -3.24 -8.71 7.76
CA TRP A 107 -2.97 -8.77 9.19
C TRP A 107 -2.87 -10.22 9.64
N SER A 108 -2.25 -10.45 10.80
CA SER A 108 -2.27 -11.74 11.47
C SER A 108 -2.01 -11.60 12.97
N GLU A 109 -2.29 -12.67 13.73
CA GLU A 109 -1.99 -12.73 15.17
C GLU A 109 -0.49 -12.83 15.47
N ASN A 110 0.33 -13.22 14.49
CA ASN A 110 1.79 -13.27 14.65
C ASN A 110 2.40 -11.90 14.29
N PRO A 111 2.92 -11.13 15.27
CA PRO A 111 3.40 -9.77 15.03
C PRO A 111 4.62 -9.69 14.12
N GLU A 112 5.35 -10.79 13.89
CA GLU A 112 6.51 -10.82 12.99
C GLU A 112 6.12 -10.94 11.51
N GLU A 113 4.88 -11.32 11.21
CA GLU A 113 4.40 -11.46 9.83
C GLU A 113 3.97 -10.11 9.29
N LEU A 114 4.62 -9.63 8.25
CA LEU A 114 4.39 -8.32 7.65
C LEU A 114 3.76 -8.47 6.27
N PHE A 115 2.83 -7.56 6.00
CA PHE A 115 2.11 -7.45 4.74
C PHE A 115 2.51 -6.16 4.04
N LEU A 116 2.65 -6.24 2.72
CA LEU A 116 3.00 -5.10 1.89
C LEU A 116 1.78 -4.20 1.66
N SER A 117 1.94 -2.91 1.88
CA SER A 117 1.14 -1.85 1.25
C SER A 117 2.07 -1.02 0.37
N ASN A 118 1.62 -0.76 -0.85
CA ASN A 118 2.41 -0.11 -1.89
C ASN A 118 1.58 0.99 -2.55
N THR A 119 2.11 2.21 -2.59
CA THR A 119 1.41 3.35 -3.17
C THR A 119 2.35 4.29 -3.91
N HIS A 120 1.85 4.85 -5.01
CA HIS A 120 2.48 5.92 -5.77
C HIS A 120 1.78 7.24 -5.50
N PHE A 121 2.53 8.30 -5.18
CA PHE A 121 1.96 9.60 -4.85
C PHE A 121 2.87 10.78 -5.19
N SER A 122 2.32 11.98 -5.09
CA SER A 122 3.02 13.25 -5.27
C SER A 122 3.02 14.07 -3.99
N ILE A 123 4.15 14.71 -3.68
CA ILE A 123 4.22 15.82 -2.72
C ILE A 123 4.32 17.12 -3.50
N TYR A 124 3.40 18.06 -3.31
CA TYR A 124 3.35 19.32 -4.07
C TYR A 124 4.18 20.44 -3.45
N GLU A 125 4.48 20.34 -2.16
CA GLU A 125 5.22 21.37 -1.43
C GLU A 125 6.73 21.23 -1.65
N GLY A 126 7.39 22.33 -2.01
CA GLY A 126 8.82 22.41 -2.30
C GLY A 126 9.13 22.66 -3.78
N ASP A 127 10.42 22.72 -4.10
CA ASP A 127 10.90 22.98 -5.46
C ASP A 127 11.84 21.86 -5.94
N TRP A 128 11.92 21.66 -7.25
CA TRP A 128 12.96 20.85 -7.87
C TRP A 128 14.35 21.46 -7.61
N GLY A 129 15.31 20.61 -7.28
CA GLY A 129 16.69 20.97 -6.92
C GLY A 129 16.85 21.47 -5.48
N LYS A 130 15.77 21.55 -4.68
CA LYS A 130 15.80 22.06 -3.30
C LYS A 130 15.24 21.02 -2.32
N PRO A 131 16.00 19.95 -2.04
CA PRO A 131 15.53 18.90 -1.16
C PRO A 131 15.48 19.36 0.29
N TYR A 132 14.48 18.87 1.03
CA TYR A 132 14.25 19.15 2.43
C TYR A 132 13.90 17.86 3.20
N ALA A 133 13.93 17.92 4.52
CA ALA A 133 13.57 16.79 5.37
C ALA A 133 12.06 16.75 5.61
N ALA A 134 11.45 15.59 5.41
CA ALA A 134 10.05 15.35 5.71
C ALA A 134 9.88 14.07 6.52
N ARG A 135 9.00 14.13 7.52
CA ARG A 135 8.61 12.99 8.34
C ARG A 135 7.35 12.38 7.75
N PHE A 136 7.44 11.11 7.38
CA PHE A 136 6.30 10.31 6.94
C PHE A 136 5.84 9.42 8.10
N GLU A 137 4.53 9.38 8.31
CA GLU A 137 3.87 8.52 9.29
C GLU A 137 2.94 7.55 8.58
N VAL A 138 2.93 6.30 9.02
CA VAL A 138 1.93 5.30 8.62
C VAL A 138 0.85 5.27 9.69
N TRP A 139 -0.39 5.54 9.28
CA TRP A 139 -1.57 5.52 10.14
C TRP A 139 -2.48 4.37 9.77
N PHE A 140 -3.18 3.84 10.75
CA PHE A 140 -4.10 2.72 10.63
C PHE A 140 -5.49 3.11 11.11
N VAL A 141 -6.49 2.72 10.33
CA VAL A 141 -7.92 2.84 10.62
C VAL A 141 -8.49 1.44 10.77
N PRO A 142 -8.82 1.00 12.01
CA PRO A 142 -9.42 -0.31 12.25
C PRO A 142 -10.83 -0.42 11.67
N ASP A 143 -11.17 -1.57 11.09
CA ASP A 143 -12.55 -1.85 10.67
C ASP A 143 -13.51 -1.99 11.86
N SER A 144 -12.97 -2.26 13.05
CA SER A 144 -13.72 -2.33 14.31
C SER A 144 -14.35 -0.99 14.74
N GLY A 145 -13.96 0.13 14.08
CA GLY A 145 -14.38 1.47 14.45
C GLY A 145 -13.62 2.07 15.64
N ALA A 146 -12.60 1.37 16.14
CA ALA A 146 -11.68 1.91 17.13
C ALA A 146 -10.92 3.14 16.56
N PRO A 147 -10.40 4.05 17.41
CA PRO A 147 -9.70 5.24 16.95
C PRO A 147 -8.52 4.93 16.03
N GLU A 148 -8.28 5.80 15.05
CA GLU A 148 -7.09 5.70 14.21
C GLU A 148 -5.81 5.82 15.06
N ARG A 149 -4.78 5.07 14.68
CA ARG A 149 -3.49 5.05 15.41
C ARG A 149 -2.31 5.10 14.45
N LYS A 150 -1.22 5.71 14.90
CA LYS A 150 0.07 5.66 14.18
C LYS A 150 0.74 4.32 14.42
N LEU A 151 1.24 3.69 13.37
CA LEU A 151 1.97 2.42 13.44
C LEU A 151 3.48 2.64 13.45
N LEU A 152 3.99 3.54 12.60
CA LEU A 152 5.42 3.89 12.54
C LEU A 152 5.63 5.25 11.88
N GLU A 153 6.84 5.77 11.99
CA GLU A 153 7.27 6.96 11.27
C GLU A 153 8.74 6.89 10.86
N LYS A 154 9.10 7.65 9.81
CA LYS A 154 10.49 7.78 9.35
C LYS A 154 10.70 9.10 8.63
N VAL A 155 11.89 9.66 8.77
CA VAL A 155 12.28 10.90 8.09
C VAL A 155 13.02 10.58 6.80
N PHE A 156 12.66 11.30 5.73
CA PHE A 156 13.25 11.18 4.40
C PHE A 156 13.68 12.55 3.88
N LYS A 157 14.66 12.54 2.97
CA LYS A 157 15.00 13.70 2.15
C LYS A 157 14.12 13.65 0.90
N ILE A 158 13.31 14.70 0.69
CA ILE A 158 12.35 14.78 -0.41
C ILE A 158 12.42 16.14 -1.11
N GLU A 159 11.83 16.22 -2.29
CA GLU A 159 11.54 17.41 -3.08
C GLU A 159 10.03 17.53 -3.34
N GLY A 160 9.57 18.72 -3.72
CA GLY A 160 8.20 18.96 -4.18
C GLY A 160 8.04 18.69 -5.68
N TRP A 161 6.83 18.39 -6.12
CA TRP A 161 6.48 18.14 -7.51
C TRP A 161 6.08 19.45 -8.20
N GLN A 162 6.53 19.62 -9.43
CA GLN A 162 6.21 20.76 -10.28
C GLN A 162 5.72 20.25 -11.64
N ARG A 163 4.85 21.03 -12.27
CA ARG A 163 4.25 20.72 -13.58
C ARG A 163 4.98 21.44 -14.71
#